data_AF-A0AAD9ZJE1-F1
#
_entry.id   AF-A0AAD9ZJE1-F1
#
_cell.length_a   1.000
_cell.length_b   1.000
_cell.length_c   1.000
_cell.angle_alpha   90.00
_cell.angle_beta   90.00
_cell.angle_gamma   90.00
#
_symmetry.space_group_name_H-M   'P 1'
#
loop_
_entity.id
_entity.type
_entity.pdbx_description
1 polymer ?
#
loop_
_entity_poly.entity_id
_entity_poly.type
_entity_poly.pdbx_seq_one_letter_code
_entity_poly.pdbx_strand_id
1 'polypeptide(L)'
;MQGIYQQELKELSSWWKHSGFGEKLSFARDRLVASFLWGMGTAWEPQFGYCRSIITKVISILGVIDDIYDVYGTFNELELFADAVDRWEIIKAMKQLPDYMKICFLALYNVVHEMTYDILIEQNSDVLLNIKNSWLGLVQTYMVETKWYHSGYKPTLEEFMQTAWKSVGALNVMFHTYLSTANPILQKELEYLESDPDILYWSFSLVRLQDDLGTSSDEMKRGDVPKSIQCYMHESGASEEVSRQHISDRARQIWKKVNGYIAEESTLSQTTIELMLNLVRTSHCIYLGGVDGHGIQELGSKDLPVSLLFEPIPL
;
A
#
# COMPACT_ATOMS: atom_id res chain seq x y z
N MET A 1 16.21 -13.85 -14.79
CA MET A 1 15.38 -12.98 -13.93
C MET A 1 14.04 -12.65 -14.59
N GLN A 2 14.01 -11.90 -15.69
CA GLN A 2 12.76 -11.49 -16.37
C GLN A 2 11.78 -12.66 -16.65
N GLY A 3 12.27 -13.82 -17.09
CA GLY A 3 11.41 -14.99 -17.31
C GLY A 3 10.73 -15.54 -16.05
N ILE A 4 11.33 -15.39 -14.86
CA ILE A 4 10.71 -15.76 -13.57
C ILE A 4 9.54 -14.82 -13.30
N TYR A 5 9.77 -13.51 -13.43
CA TYR A 5 8.74 -12.50 -13.22
C TYR A 5 7.56 -12.66 -14.18
N GLN A 6 7.82 -12.98 -15.45
CA GLN A 6 6.76 -13.24 -16.42
C GLN A 6 5.93 -14.49 -16.06
N GLN A 7 6.54 -15.50 -15.44
CA GLN A 7 5.83 -16.68 -14.99
C GLN A 7 4.96 -16.36 -13.76
N GLU A 8 5.52 -15.67 -12.78
CA GLU A 8 4.79 -15.19 -11.59
C GLU A 8 3.59 -14.31 -12.00
N LEU A 9 3.78 -13.39 -12.94
CA LEU A 9 2.71 -12.52 -13.42
C LEU A 9 1.58 -13.29 -14.12
N LYS A 10 1.87 -14.40 -14.81
CA LYS A 10 0.83 -15.27 -15.42
C LYS A 10 -0.02 -15.96 -14.36
N GLU A 11 0.60 -16.41 -13.28
CA GLU A 11 -0.09 -17.04 -12.15
C GLU A 11 -0.97 -16.00 -11.42
N LEU A 12 -0.41 -14.82 -11.17
CA LEU A 12 -1.13 -13.69 -10.57
C LEU A 12 -2.26 -13.16 -11.46
N SER A 13 -2.11 -13.20 -12.78
CA SER A 13 -3.17 -12.86 -13.73
C SER A 13 -4.35 -13.82 -13.64
N SER A 14 -4.06 -15.12 -13.45
CA SER A 14 -5.09 -16.10 -13.17
C SER A 14 -5.80 -15.79 -11.85
N TRP A 15 -5.06 -15.52 -10.77
CA TRP A 15 -5.65 -15.14 -9.48
C TRP A 15 -6.53 -13.88 -9.59
N TRP A 16 -6.04 -12.82 -10.24
CA TRP A 16 -6.79 -11.57 -10.45
C TRP A 16 -8.10 -11.80 -11.18
N LYS A 17 -8.09 -12.61 -12.25
CA LYS A 17 -9.30 -12.98 -12.97
C LYS A 17 -10.30 -13.73 -12.07
N HIS A 18 -9.82 -14.67 -11.25
CA HIS A 18 -10.69 -15.42 -10.33
C HIS A 18 -11.25 -14.57 -9.18
N SER A 19 -10.54 -13.52 -8.76
CA SER A 19 -11.03 -12.57 -7.75
C SER A 19 -12.30 -11.83 -8.20
N GLY A 20 -12.48 -11.67 -9.51
CA GLY A 20 -13.58 -10.93 -10.10
C GLY A 20 -13.47 -9.41 -9.97
N PHE A 21 -12.34 -8.87 -9.50
CA PHE A 21 -12.16 -7.42 -9.34
C PHE A 21 -12.34 -6.67 -10.66
N GLY A 22 -11.59 -7.00 -11.71
CA GLY A 22 -11.68 -6.30 -13.00
C GLY A 22 -13.04 -6.45 -13.71
N GLU A 23 -13.79 -7.53 -13.47
CA GLU A 23 -15.07 -7.79 -14.15
C GLU A 23 -16.29 -7.33 -13.34
N LYS A 24 -16.27 -7.48 -12.01
CA LYS A 24 -17.42 -7.23 -11.13
C LYS A 24 -17.33 -5.90 -10.37
N LEU A 25 -16.13 -5.34 -10.23
CA LEU A 25 -15.89 -4.07 -9.54
C LEU A 25 -15.42 -3.03 -10.56
N SER A 26 -16.27 -2.68 -11.53
CA SER A 26 -15.90 -1.78 -12.63
C SER A 26 -15.54 -0.35 -12.19
N PHE A 27 -15.81 0.01 -10.94
CA PHE A 27 -15.38 1.28 -10.35
C PHE A 27 -13.91 1.25 -9.88
N ALA A 28 -13.37 0.06 -9.59
CA ALA A 28 -12.01 -0.11 -9.10
C ALA A 28 -11.01 -0.17 -10.26
N ARG A 29 -9.81 0.35 -10.02
CA ARG A 29 -8.73 0.40 -11.01
C ARG A 29 -8.17 -1.01 -11.25
N ASP A 30 -8.13 -1.45 -12.51
CA ASP A 30 -7.43 -2.70 -12.89
C ASP A 30 -5.92 -2.45 -12.99
N ARG A 31 -5.19 -2.77 -11.93
CA ARG A 31 -3.77 -2.42 -11.75
C ARG A 31 -2.87 -3.58 -11.36
N LEU A 32 -3.22 -4.81 -11.75
CA LEU A 32 -2.42 -5.98 -11.41
C LEU A 32 -0.93 -5.85 -11.78
N VAL A 33 -0.63 -5.35 -12.98
CA VAL A 33 0.77 -5.18 -13.43
C VAL A 33 1.49 -4.13 -12.57
N ALA A 34 0.83 -3.01 -12.24
CA ALA A 34 1.40 -2.01 -11.35
C ALA A 34 1.60 -2.55 -9.92
N SER A 35 0.64 -3.31 -9.38
CA SER A 35 0.78 -4.03 -8.11
C SER A 35 1.96 -5.00 -8.13
N PHE A 36 2.18 -5.69 -9.25
CA PHE A 36 3.31 -6.60 -9.41
C PHE A 36 4.65 -5.86 -9.49
N LEU A 37 4.68 -4.68 -10.11
CA LEU A 37 5.88 -3.82 -10.14
C LEU A 37 6.28 -3.37 -8.73
N TRP A 38 5.32 -3.08 -7.86
CA TRP A 38 5.60 -2.82 -6.44
C TRP A 38 6.24 -4.03 -5.74
N GLY A 39 5.69 -5.23 -5.94
CA GLY A 39 6.28 -6.47 -5.42
C GLY A 39 7.69 -6.71 -5.94
N MET A 40 7.89 -6.57 -7.26
CA MET A 40 9.18 -6.71 -7.93
C MET A 40 10.21 -5.72 -7.40
N GLY A 41 9.85 -4.44 -7.25
CA GLY A 41 10.75 -3.41 -6.74
C GLY A 41 11.11 -3.62 -5.27
N THR A 42 10.18 -4.13 -4.46
CA THR A 42 10.38 -4.40 -3.03
C THR A 42 11.29 -5.60 -2.79
N ALA A 43 11.03 -6.72 -3.47
CA ALA A 43 11.69 -8.00 -3.25
C ALA A 43 12.13 -8.61 -4.59
N TRP A 44 13.18 -8.06 -5.20
CA TRP A 44 13.57 -8.38 -6.58
C TRP A 44 14.28 -9.74 -6.71
N GLU A 45 14.91 -10.24 -5.67
CA GLU A 45 15.73 -11.45 -5.74
C GLU A 45 14.89 -12.74 -5.96
N PRO A 46 15.37 -13.74 -6.73
CA PRO A 46 14.56 -14.90 -7.11
C PRO A 46 13.92 -15.65 -5.95
N GLN A 47 14.61 -15.76 -4.81
CA GLN A 47 14.13 -16.47 -3.63
C GLN A 47 12.85 -15.86 -3.02
N PHE A 48 12.55 -14.60 -3.33
CA PHE A 48 11.37 -13.90 -2.79
C PHE A 48 10.13 -14.03 -3.67
N GLY A 49 10.01 -15.09 -4.49
CA GLY A 49 8.84 -15.31 -5.35
C GLY A 49 7.51 -15.39 -4.58
N TYR A 50 7.49 -16.08 -3.43
CA TYR A 50 6.30 -16.12 -2.56
C TYR A 50 5.94 -14.71 -2.05
N CYS A 51 6.93 -13.97 -1.55
CA CYS A 51 6.76 -12.60 -1.09
C CYS A 51 6.22 -11.67 -2.18
N ARG A 52 6.78 -11.70 -3.40
CA ARG A 52 6.27 -10.93 -4.54
C ARG A 52 4.81 -11.25 -4.85
N SER A 53 4.44 -12.53 -4.80
CA SER A 53 3.05 -12.96 -5.01
C SER A 53 2.12 -12.38 -3.94
N ILE A 54 2.48 -12.51 -2.66
CA ILE A 54 1.71 -11.96 -1.54
C ILE A 54 1.60 -10.42 -1.63
N ILE A 55 2.71 -9.70 -1.83
CA ILE A 55 2.70 -8.24 -1.97
C ILE A 55 1.78 -7.81 -3.11
N THR A 56 1.85 -8.50 -4.26
CA THR A 56 0.99 -8.17 -5.41
C THR A 56 -0.48 -8.33 -5.06
N LYS A 57 -0.87 -9.44 -4.43
CA LYS A 57 -2.25 -9.68 -3.98
C LYS A 57 -2.71 -8.62 -2.98
N VAL A 58 -1.86 -8.30 -2.00
CA VAL A 58 -2.12 -7.29 -0.95
C VAL A 58 -2.33 -5.91 -1.58
N ILE A 59 -1.44 -5.45 -2.45
CA ILE A 59 -1.57 -4.13 -3.10
C ILE A 59 -2.79 -4.09 -4.02
N SER A 60 -3.07 -5.18 -4.74
CA SER A 60 -4.28 -5.32 -5.54
C SER A 60 -5.56 -5.19 -4.71
N ILE A 61 -5.64 -5.84 -3.54
CA ILE A 61 -6.77 -5.70 -2.62
C ILE A 61 -6.82 -4.29 -2.03
N LEU A 62 -5.66 -3.74 -1.65
CA LEU A 62 -5.54 -2.40 -1.10
C LEU A 62 -6.08 -1.34 -2.05
N GLY A 63 -5.72 -1.39 -3.33
CA GLY A 63 -6.24 -0.47 -4.35
C GLY A 63 -7.76 -0.57 -4.53
N VAL A 64 -8.32 -1.78 -4.44
CA VAL A 64 -9.78 -1.96 -4.47
C VAL A 64 -10.44 -1.36 -3.22
N ILE A 65 -9.87 -1.54 -2.03
CA ILE A 65 -10.38 -0.93 -0.79
C ILE A 65 -10.27 0.59 -0.89
N ASP A 66 -9.14 1.11 -1.35
CA ASP A 66 -8.93 2.55 -1.59
C ASP A 66 -10.02 3.13 -2.51
N ASP A 67 -10.29 2.49 -3.65
CA ASP A 67 -11.37 2.91 -4.56
C ASP A 67 -12.78 2.81 -3.94
N ILE A 68 -12.99 1.84 -3.04
CA ILE A 68 -14.23 1.76 -2.26
C ILE A 68 -14.37 2.98 -1.34
N TYR A 69 -13.30 3.40 -0.66
CA TYR A 69 -13.34 4.51 0.29
C TYR A 69 -13.36 5.89 -0.38
N ASP A 70 -12.59 6.09 -1.44
CA ASP A 70 -12.39 7.40 -2.06
C ASP A 70 -13.41 7.73 -3.16
N VAL A 71 -13.98 6.70 -3.81
CA VAL A 71 -14.76 6.91 -5.05
C VAL A 71 -16.18 6.38 -4.95
N TYR A 72 -16.38 5.17 -4.41
CA TYR A 72 -17.62 4.44 -4.64
C TYR A 72 -18.54 4.31 -3.42
N GLY A 73 -17.99 3.98 -2.25
CA GLY A 73 -18.75 3.66 -1.06
C GLY A 73 -19.40 4.86 -0.41
N THR A 74 -20.61 4.67 0.09
CA THR A 74 -21.26 5.69 0.94
C THR A 74 -20.74 5.61 2.38
N PHE A 75 -20.74 6.71 3.12
CA PHE A 75 -20.27 6.76 4.52
C PHE A 75 -20.79 5.59 5.38
N ASN A 76 -22.10 5.30 5.32
CA ASN A 76 -22.71 4.20 6.07
C ASN A 76 -22.20 2.81 5.63
N GLU A 77 -21.96 2.61 4.33
CA GLU A 77 -21.39 1.36 3.83
C GLU A 77 -19.93 1.21 4.26
N LEU A 78 -19.16 2.30 4.27
CA LEU A 78 -17.77 2.31 4.74
C LEU A 78 -17.66 1.96 6.23
N GLU A 79 -18.61 2.44 7.05
CA GLU A 79 -18.73 2.02 8.45
C GLU A 79 -19.00 0.51 8.58
N LEU A 80 -19.89 -0.04 7.75
CA LEU A 80 -20.16 -1.48 7.72
C LEU A 80 -18.94 -2.29 7.28
N PHE A 81 -18.15 -1.79 6.32
CA PHE A 81 -16.92 -2.44 5.89
C PHE A 81 -15.86 -2.45 6.99
N ALA A 82 -15.64 -1.31 7.65
CA ALA A 82 -14.71 -1.20 8.77
C ALA A 82 -15.09 -2.16 9.92
N ASP A 83 -16.37 -2.21 10.26
CA ASP A 83 -16.92 -3.10 11.27
C ASP A 83 -16.85 -4.59 10.86
N ALA A 84 -16.96 -4.91 9.57
CA ALA A 84 -16.72 -6.26 9.06
C ALA A 84 -15.24 -6.69 9.20
N VAL A 85 -14.29 -5.79 8.91
CA VAL A 85 -12.85 -6.03 9.09
C VAL A 85 -12.48 -6.15 10.57
N ASP A 86 -13.07 -5.33 11.44
CA ASP A 86 -12.84 -5.42 12.89
C ASP A 86 -13.34 -6.74 13.47
N ARG A 87 -14.57 -7.15 13.16
CA ARG A 87 -15.10 -8.43 13.67
C ARG A 87 -14.42 -9.64 13.03
N TRP A 88 -14.07 -9.55 11.75
CA TRP A 88 -13.50 -10.65 10.96
C TRP A 88 -14.41 -11.89 10.89
N GLU A 89 -15.72 -11.70 10.96
CA GLU A 89 -16.72 -12.79 10.95
C GLU A 89 -17.39 -12.94 9.57
N ILE A 90 -16.91 -13.91 8.77
CA ILE A 90 -17.36 -14.11 7.37
C ILE A 90 -18.88 -14.22 7.21
N ILE A 91 -19.57 -15.00 8.05
CA ILE A 91 -21.03 -15.20 7.92
C ILE A 91 -21.80 -13.89 8.17
N LYS A 92 -21.35 -13.07 9.12
CA LYS A 92 -21.99 -11.78 9.40
C LYS A 92 -21.68 -10.77 8.29
N ALA A 93 -20.42 -10.69 7.85
CA ALA A 93 -20.00 -9.82 6.77
C ALA A 93 -20.83 -10.09 5.49
N MET A 94 -21.03 -11.35 5.12
CA MET A 94 -21.80 -11.73 3.92
C MET A 94 -23.30 -11.41 3.99
N LYS A 95 -23.85 -11.21 5.19
CA LYS A 95 -25.24 -10.80 5.39
C LYS A 95 -25.42 -9.29 5.38
N GLN A 96 -24.41 -8.54 5.86
CA GLN A 96 -24.54 -7.11 6.13
C GLN A 96 -23.94 -6.22 5.04
N LEU A 97 -22.85 -6.64 4.41
CA LEU A 97 -22.20 -5.83 3.39
C LEU A 97 -23.02 -5.78 2.09
N PRO A 98 -22.95 -4.69 1.31
CA PRO A 98 -23.37 -4.67 -0.08
C PRO A 98 -22.61 -5.71 -0.92
N ASP A 99 -23.21 -6.20 -2.01
CA ASP A 99 -22.64 -7.30 -2.81
C ASP A 99 -21.23 -7.00 -3.35
N TYR A 100 -20.95 -5.74 -3.74
CA TYR A 100 -19.61 -5.36 -4.22
C TYR A 100 -18.55 -5.42 -3.10
N MET A 101 -18.90 -5.00 -1.88
CA MET A 101 -18.03 -5.09 -0.71
C MET A 101 -17.82 -6.53 -0.26
N LYS A 102 -18.80 -7.42 -0.45
CA LYS A 102 -18.63 -8.86 -0.17
C LYS A 102 -17.53 -9.46 -1.02
N ILE A 103 -17.43 -9.09 -2.29
CA ILE A 103 -16.39 -9.57 -3.21
C ILE A 103 -15.01 -9.16 -2.68
N CYS A 104 -14.85 -7.87 -2.35
CA CYS A 104 -13.61 -7.34 -1.77
C CYS A 104 -13.26 -8.03 -0.45
N PHE A 105 -14.21 -8.10 0.49
CA PHE A 105 -14.00 -8.72 1.80
C PHE A 105 -13.64 -10.21 1.70
N LEU A 106 -14.29 -10.98 0.83
CA LEU A 106 -13.98 -12.39 0.64
C LEU A 106 -12.59 -12.60 0.03
N ALA A 107 -12.20 -11.76 -0.92
CA ALA A 107 -10.85 -11.82 -1.49
C ALA A 107 -9.79 -11.51 -0.42
N LEU A 108 -9.99 -10.47 0.38
CA LEU A 108 -9.15 -10.15 1.55
C LEU A 108 -9.08 -11.33 2.52
N TYR A 109 -10.24 -11.86 2.93
CA TYR A 109 -10.34 -13.00 3.85
C TYR A 109 -9.56 -14.21 3.33
N ASN A 110 -9.72 -14.55 2.05
CA ASN A 110 -9.04 -15.69 1.45
C ASN A 110 -7.51 -15.52 1.40
N VAL A 111 -7.01 -14.35 1.00
CA VAL A 111 -5.55 -14.10 0.95
C VAL A 111 -4.93 -14.13 2.35
N VAL A 112 -5.60 -13.56 3.35
CA VAL A 112 -5.13 -13.59 4.74
C VAL A 112 -5.08 -15.02 5.27
N HIS A 113 -6.10 -15.83 5.00
CA HIS A 113 -6.14 -17.23 5.47
C HIS A 113 -5.18 -18.14 4.70
N GLU A 114 -4.98 -17.92 3.40
CA GLU A 114 -3.94 -18.58 2.59
C GLU A 114 -2.56 -18.36 3.24
N MET A 115 -2.21 -17.10 3.45
CA MET A 115 -0.93 -16.73 4.05
C MET A 115 -0.75 -17.24 5.49
N THR A 116 -1.79 -17.12 6.32
CA THR A 116 -1.78 -17.65 7.69
C THR A 116 -1.56 -19.16 7.69
N TYR A 117 -2.24 -19.88 6.79
CA TYR A 117 -2.10 -21.32 6.65
C TYR A 117 -0.69 -21.72 6.23
N ASP A 118 -0.13 -21.06 5.21
CA ASP A 118 1.23 -21.32 4.72
C ASP A 118 2.27 -21.11 5.84
N ILE A 119 2.17 -20.01 6.60
CA ILE A 119 3.09 -19.72 7.71
C ILE A 119 2.93 -20.75 8.84
N LEU A 120 1.70 -21.17 9.14
CA LEU A 120 1.44 -22.18 10.17
C LEU A 120 2.04 -23.54 9.79
N ILE A 121 1.91 -23.98 8.55
CA ILE A 121 2.47 -25.27 8.11
C ILE A 121 4.00 -25.26 8.05
N GLU A 122 4.61 -24.14 7.64
CA GLU A 122 6.07 -24.06 7.44
C GLU A 122 6.81 -23.75 8.74
N GLN A 123 6.23 -22.91 9.60
CA GLN A 123 6.93 -22.33 10.75
C GLN A 123 6.23 -22.59 12.09
N ASN A 124 5.06 -23.25 12.09
CA ASN A 124 4.25 -23.48 13.30
C ASN A 124 3.95 -22.17 14.07
N SER A 125 3.78 -21.08 13.35
CA SER A 125 3.51 -19.73 13.88
C SER A 125 2.09 -19.29 13.48
N ASP A 126 1.26 -18.93 14.46
CA ASP A 126 -0.07 -18.36 14.23
C ASP A 126 0.03 -16.84 14.17
N VAL A 127 -0.23 -16.27 12.98
CA VAL A 127 -0.11 -14.84 12.69
C VAL A 127 -1.44 -14.21 12.26
N LEU A 128 -2.55 -14.94 12.38
CA LEU A 128 -3.86 -14.47 11.89
C LEU A 128 -4.25 -13.14 12.53
N LEU A 129 -4.07 -13.04 13.85
CA LEU A 129 -4.41 -11.84 14.60
C LEU A 129 -3.55 -10.65 14.18
N ASN A 130 -2.25 -10.87 13.95
CA ASN A 130 -1.33 -9.81 13.54
C ASN A 130 -1.69 -9.27 12.15
N ILE A 131 -1.96 -10.16 11.17
CA ILE A 131 -2.38 -9.76 9.83
C ILE A 131 -3.73 -9.03 9.88
N LYS A 132 -4.71 -9.56 10.63
CA LYS A 132 -6.02 -8.90 10.82
C LYS A 132 -5.85 -7.49 11.38
N ASN A 133 -5.04 -7.32 12.43
CA ASN A 133 -4.82 -6.02 13.06
C ASN A 133 -4.15 -5.03 12.10
N SER A 134 -3.25 -5.49 11.23
CA SER A 134 -2.64 -4.67 10.19
C SER A 134 -3.68 -4.12 9.20
N TRP A 135 -4.63 -4.95 8.75
CA TRP A 135 -5.74 -4.50 7.88
C TRP A 135 -6.73 -3.60 8.61
N LEU A 136 -7.04 -3.91 9.88
CA LEU A 136 -7.92 -3.08 10.70
C LEU A 136 -7.34 -1.68 10.89
N GLY A 137 -6.04 -1.57 11.20
CA GLY A 137 -5.37 -0.28 11.36
C GLY A 137 -5.44 0.57 10.08
N LEU A 138 -5.22 -0.04 8.91
CA LEU A 138 -5.36 0.64 7.62
C LEU A 138 -6.80 1.15 7.41
N VAL A 139 -7.79 0.28 7.58
CA VAL A 139 -9.20 0.65 7.37
C VAL A 139 -9.67 1.72 8.36
N GLN A 140 -9.19 1.68 9.61
CA GLN A 140 -9.44 2.75 10.58
C GLN A 140 -8.86 4.09 10.14
N THR A 141 -7.68 4.10 9.50
CA THR A 141 -7.11 5.35 8.95
C THR A 141 -7.91 5.89 7.76
N TYR A 142 -8.39 5.02 6.86
CA TYR A 142 -9.33 5.42 5.81
C TYR A 142 -10.62 6.01 6.36
N MET A 143 -11.16 5.46 7.45
CA MET A 143 -12.33 6.04 8.12
C MET A 143 -12.06 7.45 8.70
N VAL A 144 -10.83 7.76 9.11
CA VAL A 144 -10.45 9.13 9.53
C VAL A 144 -10.52 10.08 8.35
N GLU A 145 -9.89 9.72 7.21
CA GLU A 145 -9.92 10.56 6.00
C GLU A 145 -11.35 10.72 5.45
N THR A 146 -12.13 9.64 5.45
CA THR A 146 -13.55 9.65 5.09
C THR A 146 -14.34 10.64 5.95
N LYS A 147 -14.09 10.69 7.27
CA LYS A 147 -14.74 11.67 8.16
C LYS A 147 -14.31 13.09 7.83
N TRP A 148 -13.05 13.33 7.48
CA TRP A 148 -12.60 14.65 7.02
C TRP A 148 -13.30 15.07 5.74
N TYR A 149 -13.37 14.17 4.75
CA TYR A 149 -14.08 14.39 3.49
C TYR A 149 -15.54 14.82 3.72
N HIS A 150 -16.31 14.01 4.45
CA HIS A 150 -17.74 14.22 4.63
C HIS A 150 -18.08 15.42 5.52
N SER A 151 -17.21 15.78 6.47
CA SER A 151 -17.39 16.97 7.31
C SER A 151 -16.90 18.27 6.65
N GLY A 152 -16.16 18.17 5.54
CA GLY A 152 -15.46 19.28 4.91
C GLY A 152 -14.28 19.79 5.76
N TYR A 153 -13.82 19.00 6.73
CA TYR A 153 -12.67 19.34 7.56
C TYR A 153 -11.38 19.33 6.74
N LYS A 154 -10.53 20.34 6.98
CA LYS A 154 -9.24 20.49 6.32
C LYS A 154 -8.15 20.41 7.38
N PRO A 155 -7.43 19.29 7.49
CA PRO A 155 -6.37 19.15 8.48
C PRO A 155 -5.21 20.11 8.21
N THR A 156 -4.39 20.35 9.24
CA THR A 156 -3.04 20.93 9.05
C THR A 156 -2.12 19.91 8.37
N LEU A 157 -0.98 20.35 7.83
CA LEU A 157 -0.04 19.40 7.22
C LEU A 157 0.43 18.35 8.24
N GLU A 158 0.72 18.74 9.48
CA GLU A 158 1.15 17.80 10.51
C GLU A 158 0.05 16.83 10.91
N GLU A 159 -1.19 17.30 11.08
CA GLU A 159 -2.34 16.44 11.40
C GLU A 159 -2.58 15.42 10.28
N PHE A 160 -2.58 15.86 9.02
CA PHE A 160 -2.68 14.98 7.86
C PHE A 160 -1.56 13.92 7.90
N MET A 161 -0.31 14.33 8.10
CA MET A 161 0.83 13.42 8.10
C MET A 161 0.80 12.38 9.22
N GLN A 162 0.09 12.59 10.33
CA GLN A 162 -0.09 11.57 11.39
C GLN A 162 -1.03 10.43 10.98
N THR A 163 -1.92 10.68 10.01
CA THR A 163 -2.83 9.68 9.44
C THR A 163 -2.28 9.13 8.12
N ALA A 164 -1.76 10.01 7.26
CA ALA A 164 -1.47 9.72 5.87
C ALA A 164 -0.31 8.74 5.62
N TRP A 165 0.62 8.63 6.57
CA TRP A 165 1.71 7.65 6.51
C TRP A 165 1.21 6.21 6.69
N LYS A 166 0.04 6.03 7.33
CA LYS A 166 -0.64 4.74 7.44
C LYS A 166 -1.60 4.50 6.30
N SER A 167 -2.41 5.51 5.95
CA SER A 167 -3.42 5.37 4.89
C SER A 167 -2.81 5.12 3.51
N VAL A 168 -1.57 5.54 3.25
CA VAL A 168 -0.84 5.13 2.02
C VAL A 168 -0.66 3.61 1.88
N GLY A 169 -0.93 2.82 2.91
CA GLY A 169 -0.92 1.36 2.81
C GLY A 169 0.47 0.71 2.90
N ALA A 170 1.54 1.50 2.81
CA ALA A 170 2.91 1.00 2.81
C ALA A 170 3.29 0.23 4.09
N LEU A 171 2.75 0.63 5.25
CA LEU A 171 2.92 -0.13 6.50
C LEU A 171 2.29 -1.53 6.40
N ASN A 172 1.08 -1.62 5.84
CA ASN A 172 0.39 -2.89 5.62
C ASN A 172 1.18 -3.77 4.65
N VAL A 173 1.68 -3.20 3.55
CA VAL A 173 2.53 -3.92 2.59
C VAL A 173 3.83 -4.41 3.24
N MET A 174 4.50 -3.58 4.05
CA MET A 174 5.73 -3.97 4.74
C MET A 174 5.48 -5.09 5.74
N PHE A 175 4.36 -5.05 6.46
CA PHE A 175 3.98 -6.09 7.39
C PHE A 175 3.83 -7.46 6.69
N HIS A 176 3.13 -7.49 5.55
CA HIS A 176 3.01 -8.70 4.75
C HIS A 176 4.33 -9.12 4.08
N THR A 177 5.18 -8.15 3.73
CA THR A 177 6.53 -8.39 3.20
C THR A 177 7.40 -9.12 4.23
N TYR A 178 7.42 -8.65 5.47
CA TYR A 178 8.15 -9.31 6.56
C TYR A 178 7.66 -10.74 6.78
N LEU A 179 6.35 -10.92 6.96
CA LEU A 179 5.79 -12.24 7.24
C LEU A 179 5.96 -13.26 6.09
N SER A 180 6.05 -12.79 4.85
CA SER A 180 6.27 -13.66 3.67
C SER A 180 7.76 -13.88 3.33
N THR A 181 8.69 -13.30 4.09
CA THR A 181 10.14 -13.46 3.88
C THR A 181 10.86 -14.00 5.10
N ALA A 182 10.39 -13.70 6.32
CA ALA A 182 10.99 -14.16 7.56
C ALA A 182 10.72 -15.65 7.78
N ASN A 183 11.81 -16.43 7.93
CA ASN A 183 11.75 -17.83 8.34
C ASN A 183 13.04 -18.17 9.14
N PRO A 184 12.97 -18.27 10.48
CA PRO A 184 11.77 -18.15 11.32
C PRO A 184 11.32 -16.68 11.49
N ILE A 185 10.02 -16.48 11.70
CA ILE A 185 9.46 -15.21 12.19
C ILE A 185 9.99 -14.94 13.60
N LEU A 186 10.65 -13.79 13.79
CA LEU A 186 11.17 -13.37 15.07
C LEU A 186 10.15 -12.51 15.80
N GLN A 187 9.70 -12.97 16.97
CA GLN A 187 8.70 -12.26 17.79
C GLN A 187 9.14 -10.81 18.09
N LYS A 188 10.42 -10.61 18.41
CA LYS A 188 10.99 -9.27 18.67
C LYS A 188 10.86 -8.30 17.48
N GLU A 189 10.96 -8.81 16.24
CA GLU A 189 10.86 -7.97 15.04
C GLU A 189 9.40 -7.71 14.72
N LEU A 190 8.54 -8.72 14.90
CA LEU A 190 7.11 -8.59 14.73
C LEU A 190 6.52 -7.54 15.69
N GLU A 191 6.82 -7.64 16.99
CA GLU A 191 6.41 -6.67 18.00
C GLU A 191 6.97 -5.27 17.71
N TYR A 192 8.22 -5.20 17.24
CA TYR A 192 8.82 -3.93 16.85
C TYR A 192 8.07 -3.28 15.68
N LEU A 193 7.71 -4.05 14.63
CA LEU A 193 6.92 -3.53 13.51
C LEU A 193 5.52 -3.07 13.95
N GLU A 194 4.88 -3.79 14.87
CA GLU A 194 3.55 -3.46 15.41
C GLU A 194 3.56 -2.23 16.34
N SER A 195 4.72 -1.86 16.87
CA SER A 195 4.88 -0.72 17.78
C SER A 195 4.95 0.64 17.08
N ASP A 196 4.84 0.68 15.74
CA ASP A 196 4.96 1.89 14.92
C ASP A 196 6.21 2.73 15.21
N PRO A 197 7.43 2.16 15.13
CA PRO A 197 8.64 2.88 15.47
C PRO A 197 8.90 4.00 14.46
N ASP A 198 9.64 5.02 14.90
CA ASP A 198 9.94 6.23 14.13
C ASP A 198 10.46 5.95 12.71
N ILE A 199 11.22 4.87 12.52
CA ILE A 199 11.73 4.46 11.22
C ILE A 199 10.61 4.12 10.23
N LEU A 200 9.52 3.49 10.67
CA LEU A 200 8.37 3.19 9.81
C LEU A 200 7.60 4.48 9.50
N TYR A 201 7.41 5.34 10.50
CA TYR A 201 6.80 6.66 10.29
C TYR A 201 7.57 7.46 9.23
N TRP A 202 8.90 7.55 9.35
CA TRP A 202 9.73 8.26 8.37
C TRP A 202 9.69 7.60 7.00
N SER A 203 9.84 6.27 6.93
CA SER A 203 9.90 5.54 5.66
C SER A 203 8.58 5.64 4.89
N PHE A 204 7.44 5.47 5.55
CA PHE A 204 6.15 5.53 4.87
C PHE A 204 5.59 6.94 4.74
N SER A 205 6.10 7.90 5.51
CA SER A 205 5.97 9.32 5.15
C SER A 205 6.63 9.60 3.81
N LEU A 206 7.80 9.02 3.49
CA LEU A 206 8.40 9.20 2.17
C LEU A 206 7.50 8.64 1.07
N VAL A 207 6.93 7.44 1.26
CA VAL A 207 5.99 6.84 0.30
C VAL A 207 4.79 7.76 0.08
N ARG A 208 4.16 8.24 1.15
CA ARG A 208 3.04 9.20 1.11
C ARG A 208 3.41 10.48 0.37
N LEU A 209 4.54 11.10 0.69
CA LEU A 209 4.93 12.34 0.04
C LEU A 209 5.25 12.15 -1.46
N GLN A 210 5.79 10.99 -1.87
CA GLN A 210 5.97 10.70 -3.30
C GLN A 210 4.64 10.51 -4.02
N ASP A 211 3.70 9.78 -3.40
CA ASP A 211 2.33 9.61 -3.91
C ASP A 211 1.66 10.97 -4.10
N ASP A 212 1.59 11.79 -3.05
CA ASP A 212 0.98 13.13 -3.10
C ASP A 212 1.60 14.01 -4.20
N LEU A 213 2.93 13.98 -4.36
CA LEU A 213 3.61 14.75 -5.41
C LEU A 213 3.20 14.29 -6.81
N GLY A 214 2.93 13.00 -7.00
CA GLY A 214 2.52 12.39 -8.25
C GLY A 214 1.02 12.49 -8.55
N THR A 215 0.16 12.46 -7.54
CA THR A 215 -1.30 12.32 -7.70
C THR A 215 -2.09 13.61 -7.46
N SER A 216 -1.56 14.55 -6.66
CA SER A 216 -2.31 15.73 -6.18
C SER A 216 -2.99 16.55 -7.27
N SER A 217 -2.39 16.64 -8.47
CA SER A 217 -2.95 17.42 -9.57
C SER A 217 -4.30 16.89 -10.05
N ASP A 218 -4.45 15.57 -10.07
CA ASP A 218 -5.67 14.91 -10.56
C ASP A 218 -6.70 14.76 -9.44
N GLU A 219 -6.24 14.51 -8.21
CA GLU A 219 -7.10 14.48 -7.01
C GLU A 219 -7.77 15.84 -6.75
N MET A 220 -7.04 16.96 -6.95
CA MET A 220 -7.62 18.31 -6.87
C MET A 220 -8.76 18.53 -7.86
N LYS A 221 -8.67 17.94 -9.07
CA LYS A 221 -9.73 18.05 -10.08
C LYS A 221 -10.94 17.19 -9.72
N ARG A 222 -10.71 16.04 -9.08
CA ARG A 222 -11.75 15.10 -8.64
C ARG A 222 -12.50 15.61 -7.39
N GLY A 223 -11.84 16.41 -6.56
CA GLY A 223 -12.42 16.99 -5.35
C GLY A 223 -12.27 16.09 -4.13
N ASP A 224 -11.08 15.51 -3.94
CA ASP A 224 -10.72 14.62 -2.83
C ASP A 224 -10.42 15.39 -1.51
N VAL A 225 -10.17 14.67 -0.41
CA VAL A 225 -9.57 15.20 0.83
C VAL A 225 -8.26 15.91 0.50
N PRO A 226 -7.98 17.08 1.13
CA PRO A 226 -6.69 17.73 0.97
C PRO A 226 -5.53 16.77 1.29
N LYS A 227 -4.64 16.52 0.32
CA LYS A 227 -3.38 15.82 0.56
C LYS A 227 -2.32 16.80 1.05
N SER A 228 -1.06 16.37 1.19
CA SER A 228 0.00 17.20 1.81
C SER A 228 0.19 18.57 1.14
N ILE A 229 0.11 18.64 -0.19
CA ILE A 229 0.23 19.89 -0.94
C ILE A 229 -0.91 20.85 -0.58
N GLN A 230 -2.16 20.39 -0.60
CA GLN A 230 -3.32 21.22 -0.32
C GLN A 230 -3.42 21.59 1.16
N CYS A 231 -3.02 20.69 2.07
CA CYS A 231 -2.92 20.98 3.50
C CYS A 231 -1.94 22.14 3.76
N TYR A 232 -0.75 22.09 3.15
CA TYR A 232 0.24 23.16 3.30
C TYR A 232 -0.21 24.48 2.66
N MET A 233 -0.82 24.43 1.47
CA MET A 233 -1.41 25.62 0.83
C MET A 233 -2.45 26.27 1.74
N HIS A 234 -3.32 25.45 2.36
CA HIS A 234 -4.37 25.93 3.24
C HIS A 234 -3.82 26.55 4.54
N GLU A 235 -2.82 25.92 5.15
CA GLU A 235 -2.22 26.37 6.41
C GLU A 235 -1.37 27.64 6.23
N SER A 236 -0.59 27.73 5.15
CA SER A 236 0.39 28.81 4.95
C SER A 236 -0.08 29.93 4.01
N GLY A 237 -1.12 29.69 3.19
CA GLY A 237 -1.51 30.58 2.10
C GLY A 237 -0.55 30.56 0.90
N ALA A 238 0.38 29.60 0.84
CA ALA A 238 1.36 29.48 -0.25
C ALA A 238 0.73 29.02 -1.58
N SER A 239 1.42 29.29 -2.69
CA SER A 239 1.05 28.74 -3.99
C SER A 239 1.32 27.23 -4.07
N GLU A 240 0.71 26.55 -5.03
CA GLU A 240 0.95 25.13 -5.28
C GLU A 240 2.44 24.84 -5.54
N GLU A 241 3.10 25.67 -6.34
CA GLU A 241 4.54 25.53 -6.65
C GLU A 241 5.41 25.59 -5.39
N VAL A 242 5.17 26.58 -4.52
CA VAL A 242 5.89 26.71 -3.25
C VAL A 242 5.59 25.52 -2.33
N SER A 243 4.35 25.03 -2.36
CA SER A 243 3.92 23.89 -1.55
C SER A 243 4.57 22.59 -2.00
N ARG A 244 4.62 22.32 -3.32
CA ARG A 244 5.35 21.18 -3.91
C ARG A 244 6.84 21.21 -3.57
N GLN A 245 7.45 22.40 -3.61
CA GLN A 245 8.84 22.57 -3.22
C GLN A 245 9.05 22.28 -1.73
N HIS A 246 8.16 22.78 -0.86
CA HIS A 246 8.19 22.48 0.57
C HIS A 246 8.07 20.97 0.86
N ILE A 247 7.13 20.28 0.21
CA ILE A 247 6.95 18.84 0.36
C ILE A 247 8.18 18.06 -0.14
N SER A 248 8.76 18.47 -1.27
CA SER A 248 10.01 17.89 -1.79
C SER A 248 11.18 18.07 -0.81
N ASP A 249 11.31 19.25 -0.21
CA ASP A 249 12.33 19.53 0.80
C ASP A 249 12.12 18.70 2.08
N ARG A 250 10.87 18.57 2.52
CA ARG A 250 10.50 17.70 3.65
C ARG A 250 10.91 16.25 3.39
N ALA A 251 10.61 15.71 2.21
CA ALA A 251 11.03 14.37 1.81
C ALA A 251 12.57 14.21 1.87
N ARG A 252 13.35 15.19 1.38
CA ARG A 252 14.82 15.17 1.50
C ARG A 252 15.30 15.17 2.95
N GLN A 253 14.64 15.88 3.86
CA GLN A 253 15.01 15.86 5.28
C GLN A 253 14.66 14.52 5.95
N ILE A 254 13.52 13.93 5.60
CA ILE A 254 13.11 12.61 6.12
C ILE A 254 14.10 11.54 5.67
N TRP A 255 14.56 11.57 4.41
CA TRP A 255 15.61 10.67 3.92
C TRP A 255 16.89 10.71 4.78
N LYS A 256 17.29 11.89 5.28
CA LYS A 256 18.45 11.99 6.19
C LYS A 256 18.21 11.26 7.50
N LYS A 257 16.98 11.30 8.05
CA LYS A 257 16.63 10.57 9.27
C LYS A 257 16.67 9.06 9.04
N VAL A 258 16.08 8.59 7.93
CA VAL A 258 16.13 7.18 7.51
C VAL A 258 17.58 6.70 7.38
N ASN A 259 18.42 7.46 6.67
CA ASN A 259 19.85 7.12 6.52
C ASN A 259 20.61 7.13 7.85
N GLY A 260 20.27 8.04 8.76
CA GLY A 260 20.85 8.07 10.11
C GLY A 260 20.52 6.80 10.91
N TYR A 261 19.24 6.39 10.91
CA TYR A 261 18.80 5.17 11.59
C TYR A 261 19.48 3.91 11.05
N ILE A 262 19.67 3.81 9.72
CA ILE A 262 20.31 2.65 9.08
C ILE A 262 21.79 2.54 9.45
N ALA A 263 22.43 3.64 9.83
CA ALA A 263 23.83 3.63 10.27
C ALA A 263 23.99 3.13 11.73
N GLU A 264 22.89 2.98 12.47
CA GLU A 264 22.87 2.55 13.87
C GLU A 264 22.47 1.06 14.01
N GLU A 265 22.65 0.49 15.20
CA GLU A 265 22.14 -0.85 15.50
C GLU A 265 20.60 -0.83 15.52
N SER A 266 19.98 -1.74 14.77
CA SER A 266 18.52 -1.83 14.62
C SER A 266 17.98 -3.15 15.16
N THR A 267 16.77 -3.11 15.72
CA THR A 267 16.02 -4.31 16.12
C THR A 267 15.67 -5.20 14.91
N LEU A 268 15.42 -4.58 13.75
CA LEU A 268 15.10 -5.25 12.49
C LEU A 268 16.36 -5.84 11.85
N SER A 269 16.22 -7.04 11.28
CA SER A 269 17.26 -7.67 10.46
C SER A 269 17.62 -6.81 9.25
N GLN A 270 18.85 -6.98 8.75
CA GLN A 270 19.32 -6.29 7.56
C GLN A 270 18.42 -6.57 6.34
N THR A 271 17.93 -7.80 6.21
CA THR A 271 16.97 -8.17 5.16
C THR A 271 15.67 -7.38 5.28
N THR A 272 15.10 -7.28 6.48
CA THR A 272 13.87 -6.52 6.74
C THR A 272 14.06 -5.03 6.42
N ILE A 273 15.21 -4.45 6.79
CA ILE A 273 15.57 -3.06 6.49
C ILE A 273 15.70 -2.84 4.97
N GLU A 274 16.37 -3.74 4.26
CA GLU A 274 16.56 -3.62 2.81
C GLU A 274 15.24 -3.72 2.05
N LEU A 275 14.36 -4.64 2.43
CA LEU A 275 13.02 -4.77 1.85
C LEU A 275 12.17 -3.49 2.10
N MET A 276 12.21 -2.95 3.32
CA MET A 276 11.55 -1.68 3.64
C MET A 276 12.09 -0.53 2.78
N LEU A 277 13.41 -0.41 2.66
CA LEU A 277 14.04 0.60 1.83
C LEU A 277 13.71 0.45 0.35
N ASN A 278 13.63 -0.79 -0.13
CA ASN A 278 13.25 -1.08 -1.50
C ASN A 278 11.80 -0.72 -1.77
N LEU A 279 10.89 -0.93 -0.81
CA LEU A 279 9.51 -0.43 -0.90
C LEU A 279 9.48 1.10 -1.04
N VAL A 280 10.27 1.84 -0.23
CA VAL A 280 10.39 3.30 -0.34
C VAL A 280 10.99 3.72 -1.69
N ARG A 281 12.09 3.09 -2.12
CA ARG A 281 12.71 3.37 -3.43
C ARG A 281 11.76 3.09 -4.59
N THR A 282 10.93 2.06 -4.46
CA THR A 282 9.93 1.71 -5.46
C THR A 282 8.87 2.80 -5.58
N SER A 283 8.46 3.45 -4.49
CA SER A 283 7.55 4.61 -4.58
C SER A 283 8.16 5.75 -5.40
N HIS A 284 9.44 6.05 -5.21
CA HIS A 284 10.14 7.05 -6.03
C HIS A 284 10.15 6.69 -7.52
N CYS A 285 10.25 5.41 -7.86
CA CYS A 285 10.20 4.95 -9.25
C CYS A 285 8.78 5.04 -9.83
N ILE A 286 7.76 4.66 -9.06
CA ILE A 286 6.36 4.66 -9.48
C ILE A 286 5.85 6.08 -9.71
N TYR A 287 6.20 7.03 -8.82
CA TYR A 287 5.78 8.43 -8.93
C TYR A 287 6.82 9.34 -9.59
N LEU A 288 7.77 8.75 -10.32
CA LEU A 288 8.88 9.47 -10.93
C LEU A 288 8.36 10.51 -11.94
N GLY A 289 8.85 11.75 -11.82
CA GLY A 289 8.44 12.83 -12.72
C GLY A 289 7.11 13.50 -12.35
N GLY A 290 6.55 13.18 -11.18
CA GLY A 290 5.31 13.80 -10.70
C GLY A 290 4.08 13.31 -11.45
N VAL A 291 4.09 12.04 -11.88
CA VAL A 291 2.96 11.37 -12.51
C VAL A 291 2.53 10.17 -11.68
N ASP A 292 1.24 9.83 -11.75
CA ASP A 292 0.70 8.65 -11.07
C ASP A 292 0.97 7.38 -11.89
N GLY A 293 2.13 6.76 -11.64
CA GLY A 293 2.50 5.49 -12.28
C GLY A 293 1.78 4.26 -11.73
N HIS A 294 0.95 4.41 -10.69
CA HIS A 294 0.09 3.33 -10.19
C HIS A 294 -1.32 3.41 -10.79
N GLY A 295 -1.95 4.58 -10.75
CA GLY A 295 -3.33 4.78 -11.14
C GLY A 295 -3.55 5.11 -12.62
N ILE A 296 -2.55 5.47 -13.43
CA ILE A 296 -2.74 5.77 -14.87
C ILE A 296 -2.41 4.53 -15.75
N GLN A 297 -3.33 4.14 -16.65
CA GLN A 297 -3.17 2.98 -17.56
C GLN A 297 -2.20 3.21 -18.71
N GLU A 298 -1.99 4.47 -19.11
CA GLU A 298 -1.09 4.81 -20.21
C GLU A 298 0.36 4.73 -19.77
N LEU A 299 0.75 3.52 -19.33
CA LEU A 299 2.14 3.13 -19.32
C LEU A 299 2.48 2.74 -20.76
N GLY A 300 3.01 3.68 -21.54
CA GLY A 300 3.50 3.40 -22.88
C GLY A 300 4.55 2.28 -22.87
N SER A 301 4.78 1.63 -24.01
CA SER A 301 5.82 0.59 -24.13
C SER A 301 7.24 1.07 -23.81
N LYS A 302 7.44 2.38 -23.57
CA LYS A 302 8.72 3.01 -23.23
C LYS A 302 8.84 3.38 -21.75
N ASP A 303 7.82 3.12 -20.93
CA ASP A 303 7.91 3.43 -19.51
C ASP A 303 8.80 2.38 -18.82
N LEU A 304 9.76 2.91 -18.04
CA LEU A 304 10.80 2.13 -17.38
C LEU A 304 10.25 0.87 -16.68
N PRO A 305 9.10 0.89 -15.97
CA PRO A 305 8.56 -0.30 -15.31
C PRO A 305 8.07 -1.39 -16.28
N VAL A 306 7.48 -1.03 -17.43
CA VAL A 306 6.97 -1.98 -18.44
C VAL A 306 8.14 -2.65 -19.18
N SER A 307 9.19 -1.88 -19.48
CA SER A 307 10.39 -2.41 -20.14
C SER A 307 11.05 -3.54 -19.35
N LEU A 308 11.09 -3.44 -18.02
CA LEU A 308 11.66 -4.46 -17.13
C LEU A 308 10.98 -5.83 -17.25
N LEU A 309 9.69 -5.86 -17.56
CA LEU A 309 8.90 -7.10 -17.64
C LEU A 309 8.84 -7.70 -19.04
N PHE A 310 8.86 -6.86 -20.09
CA PHE A 310 8.52 -7.31 -21.45
C PHE A 310 9.59 -7.05 -22.50
N GLU A 311 10.58 -6.20 -22.22
CA GLU A 311 11.68 -5.91 -23.15
C GLU A 311 12.96 -6.63 -22.69
N PRO A 312 13.42 -7.68 -23.41
CA PRO A 312 14.64 -8.36 -23.04
C PRO A 312 15.86 -7.49 -23.35
N ILE A 313 16.90 -7.58 -22.51
CA ILE A 313 18.19 -6.95 -22.78
C ILE A 313 18.82 -7.65 -23.99
N PRO A 314 19.15 -6.93 -25.07
CA PRO A 314 19.85 -7.52 -26.21
C PRO A 314 21.19 -8.13 -25.76
N LEU A 315 21.47 -9.35 -26.23
CA LEU A 315 22.71 -10.08 -25.96
C LEU A 315 23.80 -9.72 -26.97
#